data_AF-A0A8J8H8V3-F1
#
_entry.id   AF-A0A8J8H8V3-F1
#
_cell.length_a   1.000
_cell.length_b   1.000
_cell.length_c   1.000
_cell.angle_alpha   90.00
_cell.angle_beta   90.00
_cell.angle_gamma   90.00
#
_symmetry.space_group_name_H-M   'P 1'
#
loop_
_entity.id
_entity.type
_entity.pdbx_description
1 polymer ?
#
loop_
_entity_poly.entity_id
_entity_poly.type
_entity_poly.pdbx_seq_one_letter_code
_entity_poly.pdbx_strand_id
1 'polypeptide(L)'
;MKVLRGLLILGGIALVVVGAVGVLRSPSVGLWPYVRFLAVSAVYADLLVMPLVLLAGVLAARLLPPWLRVPVQGALYVSAAVAFVSLPLLLGQGRDPALPSALPRDYPRGLLVVLAVVWAAALLSALYRRLHHRRTP
;
A
#
# COMPACT_ATOMS: atom_id res chain seq x y z
N MET A 1 21.49 -3.69 12.76
CA MET A 1 20.01 -3.58 12.90
C MET A 1 19.54 -2.33 13.66
N LYS A 2 20.15 -1.94 14.80
CA LYS A 2 19.74 -0.74 15.57
C LYS A 2 19.84 0.57 14.77
N VAL A 3 20.93 0.76 14.01
CA VAL A 3 21.12 1.96 13.16
C VAL A 3 20.09 2.04 12.05
N LEU A 4 19.90 0.96 11.28
CA LEU A 4 18.87 0.90 10.23
C LEU A 4 17.47 1.19 10.78
N ARG A 5 17.13 0.59 11.92
CA ARG A 5 15.86 0.87 12.60
C ARG A 5 15.74 2.34 13.00
N GLY A 6 16.80 2.93 13.56
CA GLY A 6 16.83 4.35 13.90
C GLY A 6 16.62 5.25 12.69
N LEU A 7 17.27 4.94 11.57
CA LEU A 7 17.10 5.66 10.30
C LEU A 7 15.67 5.56 9.77
N LEU A 8 15.04 4.38 9.82
CA LEU A 8 13.65 4.19 9.40
C LEU A 8 12.67 5.00 10.28
N ILE A 9 12.90 5.01 11.59
CA ILE A 9 12.07 5.80 12.53
C ILE A 9 12.22 7.30 12.23
N LEU A 10 13.46 7.79 12.11
CA LEU A 10 13.74 9.18 11.77
C LEU A 10 13.12 9.58 10.43
N GLY A 11 13.25 8.72 9.42
CA GLY A 11 12.64 8.93 8.11
C GLY A 11 11.11 9.00 8.19
N GLY A 12 10.49 8.12 8.97
CA GLY A 12 9.05 8.15 9.22
C GLY A 12 8.60 9.44 9.91
N ILE A 13 9.29 9.85 10.97
CA ILE A 13 9.00 11.11 11.68
C ILE A 13 9.17 12.31 10.74
N ALA A 14 10.23 12.34 9.94
CA ALA A 14 10.47 13.42 8.98
C ALA A 14 9.32 13.53 7.97
N LEU A 15 8.83 12.40 7.43
CA LEU A 15 7.67 12.39 6.52
C LEU A 15 6.39 12.91 7.18
N VAL A 16 6.14 12.53 8.44
CA VAL A 16 4.99 13.02 9.21
C VAL A 16 5.08 14.54 9.42
N VAL A 17 6.25 15.05 9.80
CA VAL A 17 6.47 16.49 10.00
C VAL A 17 6.27 17.26 8.69
N VAL A 18 6.84 16.77 7.58
CA VAL A 18 6.66 17.40 6.26
C VAL A 18 5.19 17.43 5.86
N GLY A 19 4.46 16.33 6.06
CA GLY A 19 3.02 16.27 5.80
C GLY A 19 2.22 17.26 6.66
N ALA A 20 2.49 17.31 7.97
CA ALA A 20 1.82 18.21 8.89
C ALA A 20 2.08 19.69 8.55
N VAL A 21 3.34 20.04 8.27
CA VAL A 21 3.71 21.40 7.83
C VAL A 21 3.03 21.75 6.51
N GLY A 22 2.97 20.80 5.57
CA GLY A 22 2.27 20.96 4.31
C GLY A 22 0.80 21.30 4.49
N VAL A 23 0.09 20.58 5.35
CA VAL A 23 -1.34 20.84 5.66
C VAL A 23 -1.53 22.20 6.33
N LEU A 24 -0.71 22.52 7.34
CA LEU A 24 -0.85 23.77 8.10
C LEU A 24 -0.53 25.02 7.26
N ARG A 25 0.32 24.89 6.24
CA ARG A 25 0.74 26.02 5.40
C ARG A 25 -0.03 26.12 4.09
N SER A 26 -0.84 25.13 3.72
CA SER A 26 -1.55 25.11 2.44
C SER A 26 -2.93 25.76 2.57
N PRO A 27 -3.20 26.91 1.94
CA PRO A 27 -4.52 27.54 1.97
C PRO A 27 -5.57 26.74 1.20
N SER A 28 -5.15 25.84 0.30
CA SER A 28 -6.02 24.96 -0.49
C SER A 28 -6.46 23.68 0.24
N VAL A 29 -5.82 23.32 1.35
CA VAL A 29 -6.10 22.08 2.09
C VAL A 29 -6.74 22.43 3.41
N GLY A 30 -8.06 22.26 3.50
CA GLY A 30 -8.76 22.44 4.77
C GLY A 30 -8.32 21.41 5.81
N LEU A 31 -8.09 21.87 7.05
CA LEU A 31 -7.73 21.00 8.18
C LEU A 31 -8.76 19.88 8.40
N TRP A 32 -10.05 20.23 8.33
CA TRP A 32 -11.13 19.28 8.61
C TRP A 32 -11.27 18.15 7.56
N PRO A 33 -11.28 18.44 6.24
CA PRO A 33 -11.14 17.41 5.21
C PRO A 33 -9.94 16.48 5.42
N TYR A 34 -8.80 17.03 5.83
CA TYR A 34 -7.59 16.24 6.09
C TYR A 34 -7.73 15.32 7.32
N VAL A 35 -8.26 15.84 8.43
CA VAL A 35 -8.55 15.04 9.63
C VAL A 35 -9.55 13.92 9.30
N ARG A 36 -10.60 14.22 8.54
CA ARG A 36 -11.56 13.21 8.06
C ARG A 36 -10.87 12.15 7.22
N PHE A 37 -10.00 12.53 6.28
CA PHE A 37 -9.22 11.60 5.48
C PHE A 37 -8.36 10.69 6.35
N LEU A 38 -7.66 11.26 7.34
CA LEU A 38 -6.80 10.51 8.25
C LEU A 38 -7.61 9.50 9.08
N ALA A 39 -8.74 9.93 9.65
CA ALA A 39 -9.62 9.07 10.43
C ALA A 39 -10.20 7.92 9.60
N VAL A 40 -10.71 8.21 8.40
CA VAL A 40 -11.23 7.18 7.48
C VAL A 40 -10.13 6.21 7.07
N SER A 41 -8.92 6.71 6.79
CA SER A 41 -7.77 5.87 6.42
C SER A 41 -7.32 4.96 7.56
N ALA A 42 -7.28 5.47 8.79
CA ALA A 42 -6.94 4.68 9.98
C ALA A 42 -7.98 3.58 10.22
N VAL A 43 -9.27 3.93 10.23
CA VAL A 43 -10.35 2.95 10.37
C VAL A 43 -10.30 1.91 9.26
N TYR A 44 -10.09 2.32 8.00
CA TYR A 44 -9.96 1.38 6.91
C TYR A 44 -8.78 0.41 7.09
N ALA A 45 -7.63 0.92 7.53
CA ALA A 45 -6.45 0.10 7.80
C ALA A 45 -6.73 -0.94 8.89
N ASP A 46 -7.36 -0.55 9.99
CA ASP A 46 -7.59 -1.43 11.13
C ASP A 46 -8.77 -2.39 10.91
N LEU A 47 -9.87 -1.93 10.30
CA LEU A 47 -11.10 -2.71 10.14
C LEU A 47 -11.15 -3.55 8.87
N LEU A 48 -10.44 -3.15 7.81
CA LEU A 48 -10.48 -3.88 6.53
C LEU A 48 -9.13 -4.48 6.17
N VAL A 49 -8.06 -3.68 6.17
CA VAL A 49 -6.74 -4.17 5.74
C VAL A 49 -6.21 -5.20 6.73
N MET A 50 -6.25 -4.92 8.03
CA MET A 50 -5.71 -5.83 9.04
C MET A 50 -6.40 -7.21 9.03
N PRO A 51 -7.76 -7.30 9.03
CA PRO A 51 -8.44 -8.59 8.96
C PRO A 51 -8.20 -9.33 7.65
N LEU A 52 -8.16 -8.63 6.51
CA LEU A 52 -7.86 -9.25 5.22
C LEU A 52 -6.43 -9.79 5.18
N VAL A 53 -5.47 -9.08 5.76
CA VAL A 53 -4.07 -9.49 5.80
C VAL A 53 -3.87 -10.66 6.75
N LEU A 54 -4.57 -10.66 7.90
CA LEU A 54 -4.59 -11.80 8.82
C LEU A 54 -5.23 -13.02 8.15
N LEU A 55 -6.37 -12.86 7.48
CA LEU A 55 -7.05 -13.93 6.76
C LEU A 55 -6.17 -14.48 5.63
N ALA A 56 -5.57 -13.60 4.83
CA ALA A 56 -4.57 -13.95 3.83
C ALA A 56 -3.38 -14.69 4.46
N GLY A 57 -2.94 -14.27 5.64
CA GLY A 57 -1.89 -14.91 6.40
C GLY A 57 -2.25 -16.32 6.82
N VAL A 58 -3.47 -16.53 7.33
CA VAL A 58 -4.03 -17.84 7.70
C VAL A 58 -4.17 -18.73 6.48
N LEU A 59 -4.74 -18.22 5.38
CA LEU A 59 -4.90 -18.95 4.13
C LEU A 59 -3.54 -19.33 3.54
N ALA A 60 -2.57 -18.41 3.50
CA ALA A 60 -1.21 -18.69 3.07
C ALA A 60 -0.54 -19.74 3.96
N ALA A 61 -0.72 -19.69 5.28
CA ALA A 61 -0.16 -20.67 6.19
C ALA A 61 -0.74 -22.09 5.96
N ARG A 62 -2.02 -22.19 5.61
CA ARG A 62 -2.72 -23.46 5.37
C ARG A 62 -2.51 -24.03 3.97
N LEU A 63 -2.45 -23.17 2.95
CA LEU A 63 -2.51 -23.58 1.54
C LEU A 63 -1.16 -23.51 0.83
N LEU A 64 -0.21 -22.69 1.32
CA LEU A 64 1.04 -22.44 0.62
C LEU A 64 2.25 -23.10 1.30
N PRO A 65 3.20 -23.61 0.51
CA PRO A 65 4.48 -24.08 1.04
C PRO A 65 5.27 -22.92 1.68
N PRO A 66 6.15 -23.20 2.66
CA PRO A 66 6.80 -22.18 3.50
C PRO A 66 7.51 -21.06 2.72
N TRP A 67 8.12 -21.38 1.58
CA TRP A 67 8.85 -20.43 0.75
C TRP A 67 7.95 -19.39 0.04
N LEU A 68 6.64 -19.65 -0.08
CA LEU A 68 5.66 -18.73 -0.69
C LEU A 68 4.95 -17.83 0.32
N ARG A 69 4.91 -18.18 1.60
CA ARG A 69 4.04 -17.54 2.60
C ARG A 69 4.31 -16.04 2.74
N VAL A 70 5.57 -15.67 3.00
CA VAL A 70 5.95 -14.26 3.25
C VAL A 70 5.81 -13.40 1.99
N PRO A 71 6.31 -13.81 0.80
CA PRO A 71 6.13 -13.02 -0.42
C PRO A 71 4.65 -12.78 -0.77
N VAL A 72 3.79 -13.81 -0.64
CA VAL A 72 2.37 -13.69 -0.96
C VAL A 72 1.63 -12.78 0.04
N GLN A 73 1.92 -12.90 1.34
CA GLN A 73 1.35 -12.00 2.35
C GLN A 73 1.72 -10.53 2.07
N GLY A 74 2.99 -10.26 1.74
CA GLY A 74 3.44 -8.91 1.39
C GLY A 74 2.76 -8.38 0.13
N ALA A 75 2.65 -9.20 -0.92
CA ALA A 75 1.96 -8.84 -2.16
C ALA A 75 0.49 -8.48 -1.93
N LEU A 76 -0.21 -9.27 -1.11
CA LEU A 76 -1.62 -9.03 -0.77
C LEU A 76 -1.80 -7.75 0.04
N TYR A 77 -0.94 -7.48 1.03
CA TYR A 77 -0.96 -6.23 1.79
C TYR A 77 -0.79 -5.01 0.89
N VAL A 78 0.25 -5.02 0.04
CA VAL A 78 0.52 -3.90 -0.88
C VAL A 78 -0.61 -3.74 -1.89
N SER A 79 -1.15 -4.85 -2.42
CA SER A 79 -2.29 -4.81 -3.35
C SER A 79 -3.53 -4.17 -2.70
N ALA A 80 -3.85 -4.53 -1.46
CA ALA A 80 -4.98 -3.95 -0.73
C ALA A 80 -4.80 -2.45 -0.47
N ALA A 81 -3.60 -2.02 -0.08
CA ALA A 81 -3.27 -0.62 0.14
C ALA A 81 -3.38 0.22 -1.16
N VAL A 82 -2.80 -0.28 -2.26
CA VAL A 82 -2.85 0.40 -3.56
C VAL A 82 -4.29 0.46 -4.10
N ALA A 83 -5.06 -0.62 -3.97
CA ALA A 83 -6.45 -0.66 -4.38
C ALA A 83 -7.30 0.37 -3.60
N PHE A 84 -7.06 0.51 -2.30
CA PHE A 84 -7.76 1.49 -1.47
C PHE A 84 -7.47 2.93 -1.88
N VAL A 85 -6.19 3.27 -2.07
CA VAL A 85 -5.80 4.62 -2.50
C VAL A 85 -6.30 4.92 -3.91
N SER A 86 -6.44 3.89 -4.75
CA SER A 86 -6.94 4.02 -6.12
C SER A 86 -8.46 4.09 -6.23
N LEU A 87 -9.21 3.67 -5.20
CA LEU A 87 -10.67 3.57 -5.22
C LEU A 87 -11.37 4.88 -5.62
N PRO A 88 -11.06 6.04 -5.03
CA PRO A 88 -11.66 7.32 -5.42
C PRO A 88 -11.45 7.63 -6.90
N LEU A 89 -10.26 7.33 -7.42
CA LEU A 89 -9.87 7.59 -8.80
C LEU A 89 -10.63 6.68 -9.77
N LEU A 90 -10.81 5.41 -9.40
CA LEU A 90 -11.60 4.44 -10.16
C LEU A 90 -13.09 4.83 -10.18
N LEU A 91 -13.61 5.29 -9.04
CA LEU A 91 -14.98 5.79 -8.91
C LEU A 91 -15.18 7.14 -9.62
N GLY A 92 -14.12 7.75 -10.15
CA GLY A 92 -14.18 9.03 -10.85
C GLY A 92 -14.42 10.22 -9.94
N GLN A 93 -14.17 10.08 -8.64
CA GLN A 93 -14.25 11.19 -7.71
C GLN A 93 -13.21 12.26 -8.09
N GLY A 94 -13.68 13.49 -8.28
CA GLY A 94 -12.86 14.59 -8.78
C GLY A 94 -12.86 14.75 -10.31
N ARG A 95 -13.64 13.95 -11.06
CA ARG A 95 -13.95 14.28 -12.46
C ARG A 95 -14.89 15.48 -12.50
N ASP A 96 -14.52 16.46 -13.31
CA ASP A 96 -15.31 17.65 -13.58
C ASP A 96 -15.54 17.75 -15.11
N PRO A 97 -16.79 17.75 -15.59
CA PRO A 97 -17.09 17.93 -17.01
C PRO A 97 -16.56 19.26 -17.57
N ALA A 98 -16.45 20.29 -16.73
CA ALA A 98 -15.91 21.60 -17.10
C ALA A 98 -14.37 21.61 -17.13
N LEU A 99 -13.72 20.58 -16.59
CA LEU A 99 -12.26 20.45 -16.54
C LEU A 99 -11.82 19.07 -17.07
N PRO A 100 -11.78 18.87 -18.41
CA PRO A 100 -11.46 17.57 -19.02
C PRO A 100 -10.06 17.03 -18.67
N SER A 101 -9.17 17.90 -18.20
CA SER A 101 -7.85 17.53 -17.68
C SER A 101 -7.88 16.93 -16.28
N ALA A 102 -9.03 16.93 -15.58
CA ALA A 102 -9.20 16.28 -14.29
C ALA A 102 -9.44 14.78 -14.48
N LEU A 103 -8.52 13.94 -13.99
CA LEU A 103 -8.49 12.48 -14.17
C LEU A 103 -8.42 12.02 -15.65
N PRO A 104 -7.39 12.45 -16.43
CA PRO A 104 -7.28 12.10 -17.86
C PRO A 104 -6.74 10.68 -18.07
N ARG A 105 -6.29 10.02 -16.99
CA ARG A 105 -5.61 8.74 -17.04
C ARG A 105 -6.59 7.58 -16.96
N ASP A 106 -6.28 6.51 -17.69
CA ASP A 106 -6.90 5.21 -17.49
C ASP A 106 -6.39 4.57 -16.19
N TYR A 107 -7.04 4.92 -15.07
CA TYR A 107 -6.71 4.42 -13.73
C TYR A 107 -6.87 2.90 -13.59
N PRO A 108 -7.89 2.23 -14.18
CA PRO A 108 -7.94 0.77 -14.23
C PRO A 108 -6.67 0.16 -14.81
N ARG A 109 -6.22 0.66 -15.97
CA ARG A 109 -4.98 0.18 -16.59
C ARG A 109 -3.76 0.45 -15.73
N GLY A 110 -3.67 1.64 -15.12
CA GLY A 110 -2.60 1.98 -14.18
C GLY A 110 -2.54 1.03 -12.98
N LEU A 111 -3.70 0.74 -12.38
CA LEU A 111 -3.80 -0.17 -11.25
C LEU A 111 -3.36 -1.59 -11.62
N LEU A 112 -3.80 -2.12 -12.77
CA LEU A 112 -3.38 -3.43 -13.25
C LEU A 112 -1.87 -3.53 -13.44
N VAL A 113 -1.23 -2.49 -13.99
CA VAL A 113 0.22 -2.44 -14.15
C VAL A 113 0.92 -2.47 -12.78
N VAL A 114 0.45 -1.67 -11.82
CA VAL A 114 1.04 -1.65 -10.47
C VAL A 114 0.90 -3.01 -9.79
N LEU A 115 -0.28 -3.64 -9.86
CA LEU A 115 -0.49 -4.97 -9.30
C LEU A 115 0.41 -6.02 -9.98
N ALA A 116 0.55 -5.97 -11.30
CA ALA A 116 1.44 -6.86 -12.03
C ALA A 116 2.90 -6.74 -11.55
N VAL A 117 3.39 -5.53 -11.33
CA VAL A 117 4.74 -5.28 -10.80
C VAL A 117 4.89 -5.83 -9.37
N VAL A 118 3.89 -5.60 -8.50
CA VAL A 118 3.91 -6.12 -7.12
C VAL A 118 3.99 -7.65 -7.10
N TRP A 119 3.18 -8.32 -7.91
CA TRP A 119 3.17 -9.78 -7.99
C TRP A 119 4.42 -10.34 -8.67
N ALA A 120 4.98 -9.65 -9.67
CA ALA A 120 6.27 -10.01 -10.25
C ALA A 120 7.39 -9.95 -9.20
N ALA A 121 7.44 -8.87 -8.39
CA ALA A 121 8.41 -8.75 -7.30
C ALA A 121 8.23 -9.85 -6.23
N ALA A 122 6.99 -10.20 -5.91
CA ALA A 122 6.69 -11.29 -4.98
C ALA A 122 7.13 -12.66 -5.53
N LEU A 123 6.90 -12.92 -6.83
CA LEU A 123 7.36 -14.14 -7.50
C LEU A 123 8.89 -14.24 -7.48
N LEU A 124 9.60 -13.16 -7.85
CA LEU A 124 11.07 -13.11 -7.80
C LEU A 124 11.58 -13.36 -6.38
N SER A 125 10.95 -12.76 -5.38
CA SER A 125 11.29 -12.96 -3.97
C SER A 125 11.08 -14.41 -3.51
N ALA A 126 10.00 -15.04 -3.97
CA ALA A 126 9.70 -16.44 -3.68
C ALA A 126 10.70 -17.40 -4.36
N LEU A 127 11.03 -17.16 -5.62
CA LEU A 127 12.03 -17.94 -6.36
C LEU A 127 13.41 -17.82 -5.70
N TYR A 128 13.83 -16.61 -5.34
CA TYR A 128 15.07 -16.39 -4.61
C TYR A 128 15.13 -17.18 -3.29
N ARG A 129 14.07 -17.14 -2.50
CA ARG A 129 13.96 -17.92 -1.24
C ARG A 129 14.00 -19.42 -1.49
N ARG A 130 13.31 -19.93 -2.51
CA ARG A 130 13.30 -21.35 -2.87
C ARG A 130 14.69 -21.84 -3.27
N LEU A 131 15.43 -21.03 -4.03
CA LEU A 131 16.78 -21.35 -4.48
C LEU A 131 17.79 -21.33 -3.32
N HIS A 132 17.65 -20.39 -2.37
CA HIS A 132 18.53 -20.30 -1.21
C HIS A 132 18.26 -21.35 -0.14
N HIS A 133 16.99 -21.73 0.10
CA HIS A 133 16.68 -22.80 1.07
C HIS A 133 17.19 -24.18 0.65
N ARG A 134 17.49 -24.40 -0.64
CA ARG A 134 18.11 -25.64 -1.13
C ARG A 134 19.61 -25.72 -0.90
N ARG A 135 20.26 -24.64 -0.45
CA ARG A 135 21.73 -24.55 -0.30
C ARG A 135 22.24 -24.72 1.13
N THR A 136 21.35 -24.74 2.13
CA THR A 136 21.71 -25.01 3.53
C THR A 136 21.19 -26.40 3.90
N PRO A 137 22.05 -27.43 3.87
CA PRO A 137 21.74 -28.75 4.45
C PRO A 137 21.62 -28.69 5.97
#